data_AF-A0AAD4ZZ21-F1
#
_entry.id   AF-A0AAD4ZZ21-F1
#
_cell.length_a   1.000
_cell.length_b   1.000
_cell.length_c   1.000
_cell.angle_alpha   90.00
_cell.angle_beta   90.00
_cell.angle_gamma   90.00
#
_symmetry.space_group_name_H-M   'P 1'
#
loop_
_entity.id
_entity.type
_entity.pdbx_description
1 polymer ?
#
loop_
_entity_poly.entity_id
_entity_poly.type
_entity_poly.pdbx_seq_one_letter_code
_entity_poly.pdbx_strand_id
1 'polypeptide(L)'
;HETPPISELNRLLWKFTGKSNHLDEVRPGIYIGDLYAAKDKSLLKALNISHVLNAAHGKYNVNTGESFYRGTNITYHGVEAFDTPSFDISSFFYSAAEFIKGALSTPGGKVLVHCAMGLSRSSTLVLAYLMIEEKMTLVEAISAVAPHRNICPNSGFLEQLRTLDIQLRIEMRRSRISLSDQVGEKGKYETPPISELHMLMWKKLGKREHIDEVRPGIYIGDQYAAKDKSLLKALNISHVLNAAHGKYKVNTGESFYSDTNITYHGVEASDTHSFDISTYFYSAAEFIKSAVSTPGGKVLVHCAMGLSRSSTLVLAYLMIEEKMTLAEAISAVAPYRNICPNPGFLEQLRTLDIQLQNRCSAT
;
A
#
# COMPACT_ATOMS: atom_id res chain seq x y z
N HIS A 1 -11.52 2.55 5.13
CA HIS A 1 -10.93 3.58 4.26
C HIS A 1 -9.82 2.91 3.46
N GLU A 2 -9.85 3.01 2.14
CA GLU A 2 -8.77 2.58 1.26
C GLU A 2 -8.11 3.83 0.69
N THR A 3 -6.79 3.90 0.76
CA THR A 3 -6.04 5.04 0.22
C THR A 3 -6.13 5.00 -1.32
N PRO A 4 -6.66 6.05 -1.98
CA PRO A 4 -6.90 6.01 -3.42
C PRO A 4 -5.62 5.87 -4.26
N PRO A 5 -5.69 5.26 -5.45
CA PRO A 5 -4.56 5.23 -6.38
C PRO A 5 -4.18 6.64 -6.86
N ILE A 6 -2.95 6.81 -7.37
CA ILE A 6 -2.44 8.11 -7.83
C ILE A 6 -3.33 8.77 -8.88
N SER A 7 -3.93 7.99 -9.78
CA SER A 7 -4.84 8.52 -10.80
C SER A 7 -6.04 9.25 -10.20
N GLU A 8 -6.59 8.74 -9.10
CA GLU A 8 -7.71 9.36 -8.39
C GLU A 8 -7.26 10.55 -7.56
N LEU A 9 -6.10 10.47 -6.91
CA LEU A 9 -5.50 11.60 -6.19
C LEU A 9 -5.19 12.77 -7.13
N ASN A 10 -4.68 12.50 -8.33
CA ASN A 10 -4.47 13.52 -9.37
C ASN A 10 -5.80 14.16 -9.81
N ARG A 11 -6.85 13.35 -10.02
CA ARG A 11 -8.18 13.85 -10.36
C ARG A 11 -8.74 14.75 -9.23
N LEU A 12 -8.48 14.39 -7.97
CA LEU A 12 -8.86 15.20 -6.82
C LEU A 12 -8.12 16.54 -6.81
N LEU A 13 -6.81 16.55 -7.05
CA LEU A 13 -6.01 17.78 -7.15
C LEU A 13 -6.51 18.68 -8.28
N TRP A 14 -6.83 18.13 -9.45
CA TRP A 14 -7.34 18.90 -10.60
C TRP A 14 -8.77 19.44 -10.41
N LYS A 15 -9.53 18.89 -9.47
CA LYS A 15 -10.88 19.38 -9.16
C LYS A 15 -10.86 20.78 -8.55
N PHE A 16 -9.79 21.14 -7.85
CA PHE A 16 -9.72 22.39 -7.12
C PHE A 16 -8.97 23.46 -7.92
N THR A 17 -9.60 24.61 -8.11
CA THR A 17 -9.01 25.82 -8.68
C THR A 17 -8.58 26.77 -7.56
N GLY A 18 -7.73 26.29 -6.65
CA GLY A 18 -7.24 27.10 -5.53
C GLY A 18 -6.52 28.38 -6.00
N LYS A 19 -6.32 29.32 -5.07
CA LYS A 19 -5.62 30.58 -5.37
C LYS A 19 -4.16 30.32 -5.76
N SER A 20 -3.60 31.20 -6.58
CA SER A 20 -2.18 31.14 -7.00
C SER A 20 -1.45 32.43 -6.63
N ASN A 21 -1.77 33.01 -5.47
CA ASN A 21 -1.06 34.18 -4.98
C ASN A 21 0.37 33.77 -4.54
N HIS A 22 1.23 34.76 -4.31
CA HIS A 22 2.56 34.49 -3.76
C HIS A 22 2.50 33.82 -2.37
N LEU A 23 1.41 34.05 -1.63
CA LEU A 23 1.17 33.53 -0.29
C LEU A 23 -0.32 33.36 -0.06
N ASP A 24 -0.74 32.20 0.44
CA ASP A 24 -2.13 31.95 0.84
C ASP A 24 -2.18 31.24 2.19
N GLU A 25 -3.10 31.66 3.06
CA GLU A 25 -3.44 30.92 4.27
C GLU A 25 -4.28 29.71 3.88
N VAL A 26 -3.78 28.51 4.15
CA VAL A 26 -4.44 27.26 3.75
C VAL A 26 -5.16 26.57 4.91
N ARG A 27 -4.76 26.91 6.14
CA ARG A 27 -5.31 26.48 7.42
C ARG A 27 -5.00 27.60 8.43
N PRO A 28 -5.77 27.74 9.53
CA PRO A 28 -5.50 28.77 10.53
C PRO A 28 -4.04 28.78 11.00
N GLY A 29 -3.32 29.87 10.73
CA GLY A 29 -1.91 30.02 11.09
C GLY A 29 -0.90 29.30 10.19
N ILE A 30 -1.34 28.56 9.17
CA ILE A 30 -0.48 27.87 8.19
C ILE A 30 -0.62 28.54 6.83
N TYR A 31 0.49 29.09 6.35
CA TYR A 31 0.58 29.73 5.05
C TYR A 31 1.47 28.90 4.12
N ILE A 32 1.05 28.77 2.86
CA ILE A 32 1.91 28.25 1.80
C ILE A 32 2.25 29.39 0.85
N GLY A 33 3.52 29.51 0.49
CA GLY A 33 3.99 30.55 -0.41
C GLY A 33 5.14 30.15 -1.31
N ASP A 34 5.50 31.06 -2.20
CA ASP A 34 6.61 30.93 -3.13
C ASP A 34 7.84 31.74 -2.67
N LEU A 35 8.86 31.79 -3.53
CA LEU A 35 10.10 32.50 -3.23
C LEU A 35 9.91 34.02 -3.06
N TYR A 36 8.89 34.62 -3.69
CA TYR A 36 8.66 36.07 -3.62
C TYR A 36 8.09 36.42 -2.24
N ALA A 37 7.10 35.66 -1.78
CA ALA A 37 6.58 35.81 -0.42
C ALA A 37 7.64 35.57 0.64
N ALA A 38 8.49 34.55 0.46
CA ALA A 38 9.57 34.25 1.40
C ALA A 38 10.62 35.37 1.52
N LYS A 39 10.85 36.13 0.44
CA LYS A 39 11.81 37.24 0.40
C LYS A 39 11.24 38.57 0.90
N ASP A 40 9.92 38.70 0.98
CA ASP A 40 9.27 39.94 1.42
C ASP A 40 9.11 39.99 2.95
N LYS A 41 10.17 40.43 3.64
CA LYS A 41 10.15 40.59 5.10
C LYS A 41 9.07 41.55 5.60
N SER A 42 8.67 42.52 4.79
CA SER A 42 7.61 43.49 5.15
C SER A 42 6.25 42.81 5.17
N LEU A 43 5.95 41.99 4.17
CA LEU A 43 4.76 41.14 4.13
C LEU A 43 4.74 40.15 5.30
N LEU A 44 5.85 39.44 5.54
CA LEU A 44 5.94 38.47 6.64
C LEU A 44 5.70 39.15 8.00
N LYS A 45 6.26 40.35 8.21
CA LYS A 45 6.01 41.15 9.42
C LYS A 45 4.55 41.61 9.51
N ALA A 46 3.97 42.11 8.42
CA ALA A 46 2.58 42.56 8.40
C ALA A 46 1.58 41.45 8.73
N LEU A 47 1.88 40.21 8.33
CA LEU A 47 1.07 39.03 8.63
C LEU A 47 1.37 38.39 9.99
N ASN A 48 2.38 38.89 10.71
CA ASN A 48 2.91 38.33 11.95
C ASN A 48 3.41 36.88 11.79
N ILE A 49 4.08 36.58 10.67
CA ILE A 49 4.76 35.30 10.49
C ILE A 49 5.91 35.22 11.48
N SER A 50 5.88 34.20 12.34
CA SER A 50 6.90 33.94 13.36
C SER A 50 7.80 32.76 13.01
N HIS A 51 7.39 31.90 12.08
CA HIS A 51 8.14 30.72 11.68
C HIS A 51 8.20 30.60 10.16
N VAL A 52 9.36 30.20 9.63
CA VAL A 52 9.55 29.93 8.20
C VAL A 52 10.15 28.54 8.01
N LEU A 53 9.40 27.68 7.33
CA LEU A 53 9.83 26.37 6.83
C LEU A 53 10.14 26.49 5.33
N ASN A 54 11.42 26.47 4.98
CA ASN A 54 11.88 26.51 3.60
C ASN A 54 12.07 25.10 3.06
N ALA A 55 11.09 24.60 2.30
CA ALA A 55 11.12 23.29 1.63
C ALA A 55 11.99 23.27 0.35
N ALA A 56 12.70 24.36 0.06
CA ALA A 56 13.64 24.50 -1.04
C ALA A 56 14.94 25.14 -0.51
N HIS A 57 15.42 24.68 0.65
CA HIS A 57 16.69 25.13 1.22
C HIS A 57 17.88 24.68 0.33
N GLY A 58 19.04 25.28 0.56
CA GLY A 58 20.29 24.91 -0.10
C GLY A 58 20.77 25.98 -1.09
N LYS A 59 22.09 25.97 -1.33
CA LYS A 59 22.80 26.96 -2.15
C LYS A 59 22.28 27.07 -3.59
N TYR A 60 21.73 25.97 -4.11
CA TYR A 60 21.25 25.86 -5.49
C TYR A 60 19.73 26.03 -5.62
N ASN A 61 19.03 26.37 -4.52
CA ASN A 61 17.58 26.53 -4.48
C ASN A 61 17.19 27.96 -4.02
N VAL A 62 16.14 28.11 -3.21
CA VAL A 62 15.71 29.41 -2.70
C VAL A 62 16.64 29.81 -1.56
N ASN A 63 17.59 30.69 -1.87
CA ASN A 63 18.60 31.19 -0.93
C ASN A 63 18.01 32.18 0.10
N THR A 64 17.06 31.71 0.90
CA THR A 64 16.57 32.36 2.13
C THR A 64 16.91 31.44 3.30
N GLY A 65 18.20 31.37 3.63
CA GLY A 65 18.68 30.67 4.83
C GLY A 65 18.40 31.46 6.11
N GLU A 66 18.74 30.91 7.27
CA GLU A 66 18.55 31.58 8.57
C GLU A 66 19.16 32.99 8.61
N SER A 67 20.35 33.17 8.03
CA SER A 67 21.02 34.48 7.96
C SER A 67 20.21 35.54 7.21
N PHE A 68 19.40 35.14 6.22
CA PHE A 68 18.53 36.05 5.49
C PHE A 68 17.52 36.69 6.44
N TYR A 69 16.98 35.95 7.41
CA TYR A 69 15.98 36.44 8.37
C TYR A 69 16.57 37.13 9.60
N ARG A 70 17.90 37.33 9.67
CA ARG A 70 18.56 38.09 10.74
C ARG A 70 17.91 39.48 10.89
N GLY A 71 17.70 39.90 12.15
CA GLY A 71 17.03 41.16 12.49
C GLY A 71 15.50 41.08 12.48
N THR A 72 14.93 39.89 12.30
CA THR A 72 13.50 39.60 12.50
C THR A 72 13.32 38.65 13.68
N ASN A 73 12.07 38.46 14.13
CA ASN A 73 11.71 37.48 15.16
C ASN A 73 11.27 36.14 14.54
N ILE A 74 11.80 35.81 13.35
CA ILE A 74 11.43 34.59 12.62
C ILE A 74 12.34 33.45 13.04
N THR A 75 11.75 32.37 13.52
CA THR A 75 12.41 31.07 13.67
C THR A 75 12.45 30.35 12.33
N TYR A 76 13.60 29.80 11.96
CA TYR A 76 13.84 29.22 10.64
C TYR A 76 14.07 27.71 10.69
N HIS A 77 13.51 26.98 9.73
CA HIS A 77 13.86 25.59 9.45
C HIS A 77 14.01 25.35 7.95
N GLY A 78 15.14 24.79 7.53
CA GLY A 78 15.46 24.51 6.14
C GLY A 78 15.41 23.03 5.82
N VAL A 79 14.68 22.67 4.76
CA VAL A 79 14.66 21.33 4.17
C VAL A 79 15.25 21.42 2.76
N GLU A 80 16.41 20.78 2.56
CA GLU A 80 17.11 20.76 1.27
C GLU A 80 16.51 19.67 0.37
N ALA A 81 15.33 19.98 -0.19
CA ALA A 81 14.61 19.08 -1.08
C ALA A 81 14.65 19.52 -2.55
N PHE A 82 15.01 18.58 -3.44
CA PHE A 82 14.89 18.72 -4.88
C PHE A 82 13.47 18.38 -5.34
N ASP A 83 12.92 19.16 -6.28
CA ASP A 83 11.56 18.95 -6.78
C ASP A 83 11.52 17.92 -7.91
N THR A 84 11.95 16.69 -7.62
CA THR A 84 11.97 15.60 -8.60
C THR A 84 11.19 14.41 -8.06
N PRO A 85 10.51 13.62 -8.92
CA PRO A 85 9.82 12.40 -8.51
C PRO A 85 10.73 11.35 -7.85
N SER A 86 12.05 11.43 -8.09
CA SER A 86 13.04 10.52 -7.52
C SER A 86 13.56 10.94 -6.14
N PHE A 87 13.27 12.16 -5.67
CA PHE A 87 13.77 12.64 -4.39
C PHE A 87 12.95 12.06 -3.23
N ASP A 88 13.61 11.58 -2.18
CA ASP A 88 12.96 11.09 -0.97
C ASP A 88 12.66 12.24 0.01
N ILE A 89 11.52 12.89 -0.18
CA ILE A 89 11.04 13.94 0.72
C ILE A 89 10.44 13.37 2.01
N SER A 90 10.10 12.08 2.03
CA SER A 90 9.46 11.41 3.17
C SER A 90 10.34 11.42 4.43
N SER A 91 11.67 11.43 4.23
CA SER A 91 12.67 11.61 5.29
C SER A 91 12.48 12.89 6.12
N PHE A 92 11.77 13.90 5.58
CA PHE A 92 11.51 15.18 6.25
C PHE A 92 10.08 15.33 6.77
N PHE A 93 9.19 14.35 6.58
CA PHE A 93 7.78 14.49 6.96
C PHE A 93 7.60 14.76 8.46
N TYR A 94 8.25 13.99 9.32
CA TYR A 94 8.11 14.14 10.76
C TYR A 94 8.79 15.40 11.30
N SER A 95 10.00 15.73 10.85
CA SER A 95 10.70 16.95 11.29
C SER A 95 9.97 18.22 10.86
N ALA A 96 9.43 18.24 9.63
CA ALA A 96 8.59 19.34 9.15
C ALA A 96 7.28 19.45 9.94
N ALA A 97 6.62 18.31 10.22
CA ALA A 97 5.40 18.29 11.01
C ALA A 97 5.63 18.80 12.44
N GLU A 98 6.72 18.38 13.08
CA GLU A 98 7.13 18.87 14.41
C GLU A 98 7.37 20.38 14.41
N PHE A 99 8.06 20.90 13.40
CA PHE A 99 8.30 22.34 13.27
C PHE A 99 7.00 23.13 13.08
N ILE A 100 6.11 22.67 12.20
CA ILE A 100 4.79 23.30 12.00
C ILE A 100 3.98 23.27 13.29
N LYS A 101 3.95 22.14 14.00
CA LYS A 101 3.28 22.00 15.29
C LYS A 101 3.83 22.95 16.35
N GLY A 102 5.16 23.05 16.45
CA GLY A 102 5.83 23.96 17.38
C GLY A 102 5.48 25.42 17.10
N ALA A 103 5.42 25.79 15.81
CA ALA A 103 4.99 27.13 15.40
C ALA A 103 3.56 27.44 15.83
N LEU A 104 2.62 26.51 15.62
CA LEU A 104 1.21 26.69 15.97
C LEU A 104 0.93 26.59 17.47
N SER A 105 1.81 25.92 18.22
CA SER A 105 1.74 25.86 19.69
C SER A 105 2.24 27.13 20.37
N THR A 106 2.95 27.99 19.62
CA THR A 106 3.38 29.31 20.12
C THR A 106 2.20 30.27 20.13
N PRO A 107 1.92 31.01 21.22
CA PRO A 107 0.83 31.98 21.26
C PRO A 107 0.93 33.01 20.13
N GLY A 108 -0.10 33.07 19.28
CA GLY A 108 -0.13 33.94 18.09
C GLY A 108 0.82 33.52 16.96
N GLY A 109 1.42 32.33 17.07
CA GLY A 109 2.39 31.81 16.12
C GLY A 109 1.76 31.50 14.76
N LYS A 110 2.49 31.85 13.70
CA LYS A 110 2.11 31.60 12.32
C LYS A 110 3.32 31.11 11.54
N VAL A 111 3.11 30.11 10.71
CA VAL A 111 4.16 29.49 9.91
C VAL A 111 3.94 29.71 8.42
N LEU A 112 4.99 30.15 7.74
CA LEU A 112 5.10 30.09 6.29
C LEU A 112 5.86 28.82 5.91
N VAL A 113 5.21 27.92 5.17
CA VAL A 113 5.84 26.79 4.50
C VAL A 113 5.99 27.12 3.02
N HIS A 114 7.22 27.33 2.54
CA HIS A 114 7.45 27.78 1.17
C HIS A 114 8.40 26.87 0.40
N CYS A 115 8.32 26.94 -0.93
CA CYS A 115 9.34 26.41 -1.83
C CYS A 115 9.56 27.41 -2.96
N ALA A 116 10.09 26.98 -4.11
CA ALA A 116 10.31 27.90 -5.24
C ALA A 116 9.01 28.51 -5.78
N MET A 117 7.99 27.67 -6.04
CA MET A 117 6.68 28.09 -6.58
C MET A 117 5.54 27.97 -5.57
N GLY A 118 5.81 27.40 -4.39
CA GLY A 118 4.78 27.13 -3.40
C GLY A 118 3.72 26.11 -3.84
N LEU A 119 4.05 25.21 -4.78
CA LEU A 119 3.10 24.24 -5.38
C LEU A 119 3.33 22.80 -4.93
N SER A 120 4.59 22.32 -4.98
CA SER A 120 4.93 20.89 -4.84
C SER A 120 5.54 20.55 -3.47
N ARG A 121 6.82 20.90 -3.24
CA ARG A 121 7.54 20.57 -1.98
C ARG A 121 6.84 21.10 -0.73
N SER A 122 6.47 22.38 -0.72
CA SER A 122 5.84 23.02 0.43
C SER A 122 4.46 22.44 0.74
N SER A 123 3.63 22.21 -0.29
CA SER A 123 2.33 21.59 -0.10
C SER A 123 2.46 20.15 0.38
N THR A 124 3.44 19.40 -0.12
CA THR A 124 3.72 18.03 0.32
C THR A 124 3.98 17.99 1.83
N LEU A 125 4.84 18.86 2.36
CA LEU A 125 5.12 18.91 3.80
C LEU A 125 3.91 19.34 4.64
N VAL A 126 3.08 20.27 4.13
CA VAL A 126 1.84 20.66 4.82
C VAL A 126 0.82 19.52 4.83
N LEU A 127 0.65 18.80 3.70
CA LEU A 127 -0.22 17.62 3.64
C LEU A 127 0.25 16.53 4.60
N ALA A 128 1.57 16.28 4.68
CA ALA A 128 2.16 15.34 5.62
C ALA A 128 1.87 15.75 7.08
N TYR A 129 2.04 17.02 7.43
CA TYR A 129 1.68 17.55 8.75
C TYR A 129 0.20 17.27 9.11
N LEU A 130 -0.74 17.56 8.20
CA LEU A 130 -2.17 17.31 8.45
C LEU A 130 -2.47 15.82 8.68
N MET A 131 -1.78 14.92 7.97
CA MET A 131 -1.95 13.48 8.19
C MET A 131 -1.33 13.03 9.53
N ILE A 132 -0.14 13.53 9.86
CA ILE A 132 0.61 13.12 11.06
C ILE A 132 -0.01 13.70 12.34
N GLU A 133 -0.27 15.00 12.38
CA GLU A 133 -0.70 15.71 13.59
C GLU A 133 -2.22 15.79 13.71
N GLU A 134 -2.93 16.05 12.61
CA GLU A 134 -4.40 16.16 12.61
C GLU A 134 -5.12 14.85 12.26
N LYS A 135 -4.37 13.75 12.05
CA LYS A 135 -4.87 12.39 11.78
C LYS A 135 -5.74 12.27 10.52
N MET A 136 -5.67 13.25 9.62
CA MET A 136 -6.41 13.27 8.36
C MET A 136 -5.93 12.18 7.40
N THR A 137 -6.82 11.69 6.55
CA THR A 137 -6.48 10.91 5.36
C THR A 137 -5.81 11.81 4.34
N LEU A 138 -5.09 11.23 3.37
CA LEU A 138 -4.52 12.03 2.28
C LEU A 138 -5.61 12.80 1.52
N VAL A 139 -6.78 12.19 1.32
CA VAL A 139 -7.94 12.82 0.67
C VAL A 139 -8.46 14.01 1.47
N GLU A 140 -8.59 13.86 2.79
CA GLU A 140 -9.03 14.94 3.69
C GLU A 140 -7.99 16.07 3.72
N ALA A 141 -6.69 15.74 3.81
CA ALA A 141 -5.61 16.72 3.79
C ALA A 141 -5.59 17.51 2.46
N ILE A 142 -5.75 16.85 1.31
CA ILE A 142 -5.86 17.52 0.01
C ILE A 142 -7.09 18.43 -0.02
N SER A 143 -8.24 17.90 0.41
CA SER A 143 -9.51 18.64 0.41
C SER A 143 -9.51 19.84 1.36
N ALA A 144 -8.65 19.82 2.38
CA ALA A 144 -8.45 20.93 3.30
C ALA A 144 -7.63 22.07 2.67
N VAL A 145 -6.59 21.74 1.91
CA VAL A 145 -5.59 22.71 1.44
C VAL A 145 -5.92 23.23 0.03
N ALA A 146 -6.29 22.32 -0.88
CA ALA A 146 -6.44 22.61 -2.31
C ALA A 146 -7.50 23.68 -2.65
N PRO A 147 -8.62 23.85 -1.89
CA PRO A 147 -9.54 24.96 -2.12
C PRO A 147 -8.94 26.34 -1.85
N HIS A 148 -7.97 26.42 -0.93
CA HIS A 148 -7.40 27.68 -0.46
C HIS A 148 -6.17 28.09 -1.28
N ARG A 149 -5.45 27.11 -1.83
CA ARG A 149 -4.28 27.33 -2.66
C ARG A 149 -4.12 26.21 -3.69
N ASN A 150 -3.72 26.57 -4.90
CA ASN A 150 -3.32 25.61 -5.91
C ASN A 150 -2.09 24.83 -5.43
N ILE A 151 -2.23 23.51 -5.35
CA ILE A 151 -1.17 22.60 -4.92
C ILE A 151 -1.01 21.50 -5.97
N CYS A 152 0.24 21.13 -6.22
CA CYS A 152 0.58 20.10 -7.19
C CYS A 152 1.87 19.39 -6.74
N PRO A 153 1.81 18.53 -5.72
CA PRO A 153 2.89 17.59 -5.44
C PRO A 153 3.25 16.83 -6.71
N ASN A 154 4.55 16.68 -7.00
CA ASN A 154 4.96 15.83 -8.11
C ASN A 154 4.56 14.35 -7.86
N SER A 155 4.59 13.52 -8.91
CA SER A 155 4.13 12.13 -8.83
C SER A 155 4.85 11.28 -7.78
N GLY A 156 6.15 11.47 -7.59
CA GLY A 156 6.92 10.75 -6.59
C GLY A 156 6.58 11.17 -5.16
N PHE A 157 6.33 12.46 -4.93
CA PHE A 157 5.89 12.96 -3.64
C PHE A 157 4.48 12.53 -3.30
N LEU A 158 3.59 12.47 -4.30
CA LEU A 158 2.23 11.98 -4.10
C LEU A 158 2.23 10.48 -3.75
N GLU A 159 3.12 9.68 -4.33
CA GLU A 159 3.34 8.28 -3.93
C GLU A 159 3.90 8.14 -2.50
N GLN A 160 4.81 9.02 -2.11
CA GLN A 160 5.34 9.06 -0.74
C GLN A 160 4.25 9.45 0.27
N LEU A 161 3.39 10.44 -0.04
CA LEU A 161 2.23 10.79 0.77
C LEU A 161 1.21 9.63 0.84
N ARG A 162 0.99 8.92 -0.27
CA ARG A 162 0.13 7.73 -0.30
C ARG A 162 0.66 6.64 0.63
N THR A 163 1.97 6.42 0.60
CA THR A 163 2.66 5.47 1.47
C THR A 163 2.51 5.87 2.95
N LEU A 164 2.68 7.16 3.26
CA LEU A 164 2.47 7.70 4.61
C LEU A 164 1.03 7.47 5.09
N ASP A 165 0.02 7.76 4.28
CA ASP A 165 -1.38 7.53 4.66
C ASP A 165 -1.62 6.04 4.97
N ILE A 166 -1.18 5.13 4.11
CA ILE A 166 -1.34 3.68 4.35
C ILE A 166 -0.67 3.28 5.67
N GLN A 167 0.58 3.74 5.92
CA GLN A 167 1.30 3.45 7.16
C GLN A 167 0.55 3.95 8.40
N LEU A 168 0.10 5.21 8.39
CA LEU A 168 -0.66 5.80 9.50
C LEU A 168 -1.98 5.06 9.74
N ARG A 169 -2.66 4.58 8.69
CA ARG A 169 -3.90 3.78 8.84
C ARG A 169 -3.64 2.43 9.50
N ILE A 170 -2.54 1.78 9.14
CA ILE A 170 -2.12 0.52 9.77
C ILE A 170 -1.79 0.76 11.25
N GLU A 171 -1.01 1.79 11.56
CA GLU A 171 -0.64 2.14 12.94
C GLU A 171 -1.86 2.46 13.80
N MET A 172 -2.80 3.28 13.29
CA MET A 172 -4.04 3.60 13.99
C MET A 172 -4.86 2.35 14.31
N ARG A 173 -4.94 1.40 13.37
CA ARG A 173 -5.66 0.13 13.60
C ARG A 173 -4.98 -0.73 14.63
N ARG A 174 -3.66 -0.89 14.56
CA ARG A 174 -2.89 -1.63 15.56
C ARG A 174 -3.07 -1.04 16.96
N SER A 175 -3.01 0.28 17.09
CA SER A 175 -3.25 0.96 18.36
C SER A 175 -4.67 0.74 18.88
N ARG A 176 -5.69 0.73 18.01
CA ARG A 176 -7.08 0.42 18.39
C ARG A 176 -7.24 -1.03 18.88
N ILE A 177 -6.65 -1.99 18.16
CA ILE A 177 -6.68 -3.41 18.55
C ILE A 177 -5.96 -3.61 19.89
N SER A 178 -4.78 -3.00 20.06
CA SER A 178 -4.02 -3.08 21.31
C SER A 178 -4.78 -2.48 22.49
N LEU A 179 -5.56 -1.41 22.29
CA LEU A 179 -6.40 -0.81 23.32
C LEU A 179 -7.60 -1.71 23.66
N SER A 180 -8.26 -2.30 22.66
CA SER A 180 -9.38 -3.21 22.90
C SER A 180 -8.95 -4.47 23.67
N ASP A 181 -7.79 -5.04 23.34
CA ASP A 181 -7.23 -6.20 24.04
C ASP A 181 -6.89 -5.90 25.52
N GLN A 182 -6.44 -4.68 25.84
CA GLN A 182 -6.19 -4.25 27.21
C GLN A 182 -7.47 -4.07 28.04
N VAL A 183 -8.60 -3.76 27.39
CA VAL A 183 -9.91 -3.58 28.05
C VAL A 183 -10.69 -4.91 28.14
N GLY A 184 -10.12 -6.02 27.64
CA GLY A 184 -10.78 -7.34 27.65
C GLY A 184 -11.91 -7.46 26.62
N GLU A 185 -12.12 -6.43 25.79
CA GLU A 185 -12.94 -6.51 24.59
C GLU A 185 -12.06 -7.03 23.47
N LYS A 186 -12.05 -8.35 23.22
CA LYS A 186 -11.45 -8.88 21.99
C LYS A 186 -12.14 -8.19 20.81
N GLY A 187 -11.44 -7.26 20.16
CA GLY A 187 -11.94 -6.55 19.00
C GLY A 187 -12.36 -7.56 17.93
N LYS A 188 -13.53 -7.34 17.32
CA LYS A 188 -13.96 -8.17 16.18
C LYS A 188 -12.91 -8.01 15.07
N TYR A 189 -12.38 -9.12 14.57
CA TYR A 189 -11.44 -9.09 13.45
C TYR A 189 -12.04 -8.31 12.26
N GLU A 190 -11.26 -7.37 11.70
CA GLU A 190 -11.61 -6.65 10.48
C GLU A 190 -10.65 -7.04 9.35
N THR A 191 -11.21 -7.53 8.24
CA THR A 191 -10.46 -7.84 7.03
C THR A 191 -9.70 -6.61 6.51
N PRO A 192 -8.36 -6.67 6.35
CA PRO A 192 -7.57 -5.54 5.87
C PRO A 192 -7.97 -5.07 4.46
N PRO A 193 -7.79 -3.77 4.11
CA PRO A 193 -7.95 -3.24 2.77
C PRO A 193 -6.85 -3.76 1.87
N ILE A 194 -7.08 -3.70 0.55
CA ILE A 194 -6.12 -4.14 -0.46
C ILE A 194 -4.75 -3.52 -0.26
N SER A 195 -4.67 -2.23 0.05
CA SER A 195 -3.39 -1.54 0.25
C SER A 195 -2.52 -2.18 1.33
N GLU A 196 -3.13 -2.61 2.44
CA GLU A 196 -2.44 -3.29 3.52
C GLU A 196 -2.04 -4.73 3.14
N LEU A 197 -2.92 -5.45 2.43
CA LEU A 197 -2.63 -6.79 1.92
C LEU A 197 -1.48 -6.78 0.91
N HIS A 198 -1.44 -5.79 0.03
CA HIS A 198 -0.33 -5.57 -0.90
C HIS A 198 0.99 -5.30 -0.15
N MET A 199 0.96 -4.48 0.91
CA MET A 199 2.15 -4.27 1.74
C MET A 199 2.64 -5.58 2.37
N LEU A 200 1.73 -6.44 2.84
CA LEU A 200 2.11 -7.75 3.39
C LEU A 200 2.80 -8.63 2.34
N MET A 201 2.29 -8.66 1.10
CA MET A 201 2.91 -9.40 -0.01
C MET A 201 4.31 -8.89 -0.35
N TRP A 202 4.54 -7.56 -0.32
CA TRP A 202 5.84 -6.96 -0.65
C TRP A 202 6.84 -6.90 0.50
N LYS A 203 6.39 -7.03 1.75
CA LYS A 203 7.26 -6.93 2.93
C LYS A 203 8.34 -8.01 2.97
N LYS A 204 8.05 -9.21 2.46
CA LYS A 204 8.99 -10.34 2.37
C LYS A 204 8.74 -11.07 1.06
N LEU A 205 9.39 -10.61 -0.01
CA LEU A 205 9.33 -11.26 -1.31
C LEU A 205 10.12 -12.57 -1.26
N GLY A 206 9.41 -13.69 -1.38
CA GLY A 206 10.01 -15.01 -1.59
C GLY A 206 10.68 -15.13 -2.96
N LYS A 207 11.21 -16.32 -3.23
CA LYS A 207 11.91 -16.61 -4.49
C LYS A 207 10.94 -16.56 -5.67
N ARG A 208 11.52 -16.52 -6.87
CA ARG A 208 10.78 -16.53 -8.14
C ARG A 208 11.27 -17.68 -9.02
N GLU A 209 11.37 -18.86 -8.41
CA GLU A 209 11.70 -20.09 -9.11
C GLU A 209 10.45 -20.63 -9.83
N HIS A 210 10.67 -21.59 -10.73
CA HIS A 210 9.59 -22.26 -11.45
C HIS A 210 8.62 -22.97 -10.50
N ILE A 211 9.09 -23.43 -9.34
CA ILE A 211 8.28 -24.09 -8.31
C ILE A 211 8.88 -23.81 -6.92
N ASP A 212 8.04 -23.49 -5.95
CA ASP A 212 8.43 -23.31 -4.55
C ASP A 212 7.46 -24.05 -3.64
N GLU A 213 7.99 -24.73 -2.62
CA GLU A 213 7.19 -25.26 -1.52
C GLU A 213 6.81 -24.10 -0.60
N VAL A 214 5.52 -23.77 -0.55
CA VAL A 214 5.03 -22.65 0.26
C VAL A 214 4.50 -23.10 1.61
N ARG A 215 4.18 -24.39 1.73
CA ARG A 215 3.80 -25.11 2.95
C ARG A 215 4.14 -26.59 2.81
N PRO A 216 4.24 -27.35 3.91
CA PRO A 216 4.50 -28.79 3.85
C PRO A 216 3.57 -29.50 2.86
N GLY A 217 4.14 -30.03 1.77
CA GLY A 217 3.41 -30.74 0.73
C GLY A 217 2.59 -29.89 -0.25
N ILE A 218 2.63 -28.56 -0.15
CA ILE A 218 1.94 -27.63 -1.05
C ILE A 218 2.96 -26.77 -1.79
N TYR A 219 2.98 -26.94 -3.11
CA TYR A 219 3.86 -26.23 -4.02
C TYR A 219 3.06 -25.28 -4.88
N ILE A 220 3.60 -24.08 -5.10
CA ILE A 220 3.09 -23.18 -6.14
C ILE A 220 4.15 -23.11 -7.24
N GLY A 221 3.71 -23.24 -8.50
CA GLY A 221 4.61 -23.17 -9.64
C GLY A 221 4.00 -22.55 -10.89
N ASP A 222 4.83 -22.45 -11.91
CA ASP A 222 4.47 -21.94 -13.23
C ASP A 222 4.28 -23.07 -14.25
N GLN A 223 4.03 -22.69 -15.51
CA GLN A 223 3.83 -23.68 -16.58
C GLN A 223 5.07 -24.51 -16.92
N TYR A 224 6.28 -24.02 -16.62
CA TYR A 224 7.51 -24.76 -16.91
C TYR A 224 7.65 -25.91 -15.91
N ALA A 225 7.44 -25.63 -14.62
CA ALA A 225 7.40 -26.67 -13.60
C ALA A 225 6.31 -27.72 -13.88
N ALA A 226 5.11 -27.29 -14.29
CA ALA A 226 4.02 -28.22 -14.60
C ALA A 226 4.32 -29.13 -15.79
N LYS A 227 5.07 -28.64 -16.79
CA LYS A 227 5.45 -29.43 -17.97
C LYS A 227 6.63 -30.37 -17.73
N ASP A 228 7.40 -30.16 -16.68
CA ASP A 228 8.58 -30.97 -16.35
C ASP A 228 8.21 -32.17 -15.47
N LYS A 229 7.78 -33.27 -16.10
CA LYS A 229 7.45 -34.52 -15.39
C LYS A 229 8.62 -35.10 -14.60
N SER A 230 9.87 -34.84 -15.02
CA SER A 230 11.05 -35.33 -14.31
C SER A 230 11.22 -34.61 -12.98
N LEU A 231 11.03 -33.28 -12.98
CA LEU A 231 10.98 -32.47 -11.77
C LEU A 231 9.83 -32.89 -10.86
N LEU A 232 8.61 -33.05 -11.40
CA LEU A 232 7.45 -33.48 -10.60
C LEU A 232 7.71 -34.84 -9.92
N LYS A 233 8.31 -35.78 -10.65
CA LYS A 233 8.72 -37.08 -10.11
C LYS A 233 9.80 -36.95 -9.04
N ALA A 234 10.82 -36.13 -9.28
CA ALA A 234 11.91 -35.90 -8.31
C ALA A 234 11.40 -35.28 -6.99
N LEU A 235 10.39 -34.43 -7.06
CA LEU A 235 9.75 -33.81 -5.90
C LEU A 235 8.69 -34.70 -5.22
N ASN A 236 8.36 -35.85 -5.83
CA ASN A 236 7.26 -36.74 -5.45
C ASN A 236 5.89 -36.05 -5.46
N ILE A 237 5.63 -35.21 -6.48
CA ILE A 237 4.31 -34.62 -6.70
C ILE A 237 3.33 -35.72 -7.10
N SER A 238 2.26 -35.88 -6.32
CA SER A 238 1.19 -36.84 -6.57
C SER A 238 -0.09 -36.20 -7.09
N HIS A 239 -0.26 -34.89 -6.90
CA HIS A 239 -1.44 -34.16 -7.32
C HIS A 239 -1.07 -32.88 -8.08
N VAL A 240 -1.82 -32.55 -9.13
CA VAL A 240 -1.66 -31.30 -9.88
C VAL A 240 -2.99 -30.57 -9.98
N LEU A 241 -3.04 -29.37 -9.40
CA LEU A 241 -4.12 -28.39 -9.58
C LEU A 241 -3.70 -27.33 -10.60
N ASN A 242 -4.28 -27.39 -11.79
CA ASN A 242 -4.01 -26.41 -12.86
C ASN A 242 -5.03 -25.28 -12.82
N ALA A 243 -4.66 -24.15 -12.23
CA ALA A 243 -5.47 -22.94 -12.16
C ALA A 243 -5.53 -22.15 -13.49
N ALA A 244 -4.93 -22.68 -14.55
CA ALA A 244 -4.95 -22.12 -15.90
C ALA A 244 -5.29 -23.22 -16.92
N HIS A 245 -6.22 -24.13 -16.58
CA HIS A 245 -6.63 -25.20 -17.47
C HIS A 245 -7.32 -24.66 -18.74
N GLY A 246 -7.14 -25.36 -19.84
CA GLY A 246 -7.78 -25.06 -21.12
C GLY A 246 -6.78 -25.06 -22.27
N LYS A 247 -7.27 -25.43 -23.47
CA LYS A 247 -6.48 -25.57 -24.70
C LYS A 247 -5.68 -24.31 -25.05
N TYR A 248 -6.23 -23.14 -24.76
CA TYR A 248 -5.65 -21.83 -25.06
C TYR A 248 -4.91 -21.20 -23.86
N LYS A 249 -4.68 -21.97 -22.79
CA LYS A 249 -4.00 -21.53 -21.57
C LYS A 249 -2.80 -22.46 -21.31
N VAL A 250 -2.75 -23.15 -20.17
CA VAL A 250 -1.71 -24.15 -19.88
C VAL A 250 -2.27 -25.54 -20.17
N ASN A 251 -1.91 -26.06 -21.35
CA ASN A 251 -2.37 -27.37 -21.84
C ASN A 251 -1.60 -28.54 -21.21
N THR A 252 -1.74 -28.71 -19.90
CA THR A 252 -1.29 -29.88 -19.13
C THR A 252 -2.50 -30.57 -18.52
N GLY A 253 -3.46 -30.97 -19.36
CA GLY A 253 -4.66 -31.69 -18.92
C GLY A 253 -4.36 -33.11 -18.42
N GLU A 254 -5.38 -33.85 -18.00
CA GLU A 254 -5.23 -35.22 -17.49
C GLU A 254 -4.45 -36.15 -18.45
N SER A 255 -4.72 -36.07 -19.75
CA SER A 255 -4.02 -36.86 -20.77
C SER A 255 -2.51 -36.58 -20.84
N PHE A 256 -2.08 -35.35 -20.51
CA PHE A 256 -0.66 -35.00 -20.44
C PHE A 256 0.05 -35.81 -19.37
N TYR A 257 -0.60 -36.16 -18.26
CA TYR A 257 -0.03 -36.90 -17.13
C TYR A 257 -0.35 -38.41 -17.14
N SER A 258 -0.92 -38.94 -18.23
CA SER A 258 -1.39 -40.33 -18.34
C SER A 258 -0.32 -41.42 -18.14
N ASP A 259 0.95 -41.11 -18.31
CA ASP A 259 2.13 -41.96 -18.07
C ASP A 259 2.69 -41.81 -16.65
N THR A 260 1.97 -41.14 -15.76
CA THR A 260 2.36 -40.87 -14.37
C THR A 260 1.25 -41.29 -13.40
N ASN A 261 1.57 -41.35 -12.10
CA ASN A 261 0.59 -41.57 -11.03
C ASN A 261 0.00 -40.24 -10.49
N ILE A 262 -0.01 -39.18 -11.30
CA ILE A 262 -0.48 -37.87 -10.87
C ILE A 262 -2.01 -37.82 -10.98
N THR A 263 -2.67 -37.50 -9.88
CA THR A 263 -4.09 -37.11 -9.89
C THR A 263 -4.22 -35.66 -10.34
N TYR A 264 -5.07 -35.40 -11.32
CA TYR A 264 -5.18 -34.10 -11.96
C TYR A 264 -6.52 -33.41 -11.66
N HIS A 265 -6.49 -32.10 -11.42
CA HIS A 265 -7.68 -31.26 -11.36
C HIS A 265 -7.47 -29.94 -12.11
N GLY A 266 -8.34 -29.65 -13.07
CA GLY A 266 -8.25 -28.46 -13.92
C GLY A 266 -9.29 -27.40 -13.55
N VAL A 267 -8.84 -26.17 -13.33
CA VAL A 267 -9.68 -24.99 -13.17
C VAL A 267 -9.47 -24.06 -14.36
N GLU A 268 -10.53 -23.83 -15.14
CA GLU A 268 -10.49 -22.97 -16.33
C GLU A 268 -10.62 -21.48 -15.96
N ALA A 269 -9.68 -20.94 -15.18
CA ALA A 269 -9.71 -19.54 -14.79
C ALA A 269 -8.99 -18.61 -15.79
N SER A 270 -9.61 -17.47 -16.13
CA SER A 270 -8.94 -16.38 -16.86
C SER A 270 -8.25 -15.45 -15.88
N ASP A 271 -7.09 -14.88 -16.20
CA ASP A 271 -6.34 -13.99 -15.30
C ASP A 271 -6.74 -12.52 -15.46
N THR A 272 -8.03 -12.25 -15.35
CA THR A 272 -8.57 -10.90 -15.47
C THR A 272 -9.23 -10.48 -14.16
N HIS A 273 -9.20 -9.19 -13.85
CA HIS A 273 -9.84 -8.65 -12.65
C HIS A 273 -11.37 -8.85 -12.63
N SER A 274 -11.98 -9.13 -13.79
CA SER A 274 -13.42 -9.39 -13.95
C SER A 274 -13.81 -10.85 -13.82
N PHE A 275 -12.85 -11.78 -13.78
CA PHE A 275 -13.15 -13.20 -13.70
C PHE A 275 -13.53 -13.59 -12.27
N ASP A 276 -14.62 -14.35 -12.11
CA ASP A 276 -15.07 -14.86 -10.80
C ASP A 276 -14.40 -16.20 -10.48
N ILE A 277 -13.21 -16.12 -9.87
CA ILE A 277 -12.47 -17.29 -9.42
C ILE A 277 -13.03 -17.87 -8.11
N SER A 278 -13.86 -17.12 -7.39
CA SER A 278 -14.43 -17.53 -6.10
C SER A 278 -15.30 -18.79 -6.20
N THR A 279 -15.90 -19.02 -7.36
CA THR A 279 -16.64 -20.24 -7.71
C THR A 279 -15.82 -21.52 -7.56
N TYR A 280 -14.48 -21.42 -7.61
CA TYR A 280 -13.57 -22.57 -7.48
C TYR A 280 -12.90 -22.67 -6.11
N PHE A 281 -13.15 -21.77 -5.17
CA PHE A 281 -12.43 -21.76 -3.89
C PHE A 281 -12.62 -23.05 -3.09
N TYR A 282 -13.85 -23.53 -2.94
CA TYR A 282 -14.13 -24.72 -2.15
C TYR A 282 -13.68 -26.00 -2.87
N SER A 283 -13.89 -26.14 -4.17
CA SER A 283 -13.45 -27.32 -4.92
C SER A 283 -11.93 -27.43 -5.00
N ALA A 284 -11.24 -26.30 -5.19
CA ALA A 284 -9.78 -26.26 -5.14
C ALA A 284 -9.26 -26.59 -3.73
N ALA A 285 -9.88 -26.04 -2.68
CA ALA A 285 -9.51 -26.31 -1.29
C ALA A 285 -9.69 -27.81 -0.95
N GLU A 286 -10.79 -28.42 -1.37
CA GLU A 286 -11.04 -29.85 -1.20
C GLU A 286 -9.98 -30.70 -1.91
N PHE A 287 -9.61 -30.35 -3.14
CA PHE A 287 -8.55 -31.05 -3.88
C PHE A 287 -7.17 -30.91 -3.24
N ILE A 288 -6.81 -29.70 -2.78
CA ILE A 288 -5.55 -29.48 -2.05
C ILE A 288 -5.55 -30.30 -0.75
N LYS A 289 -6.68 -30.29 -0.02
CA LYS A 289 -6.86 -31.06 1.22
C LYS A 289 -6.68 -32.56 0.99
N SER A 290 -7.32 -33.13 -0.03
CA SER A 290 -7.22 -34.57 -0.32
C SER A 290 -5.78 -34.97 -0.66
N ALA A 291 -5.05 -34.11 -1.37
CA ALA A 291 -3.65 -34.33 -1.68
C ALA A 291 -2.77 -34.36 -0.42
N VAL A 292 -2.87 -33.36 0.45
CA VAL A 292 -2.01 -33.28 1.66
C VAL A 292 -2.44 -34.24 2.77
N SER A 293 -3.69 -34.72 2.74
CA SER A 293 -4.18 -35.76 3.67
C SER A 293 -3.74 -37.16 3.26
N THR A 294 -3.29 -37.34 2.00
CA THR A 294 -2.75 -38.62 1.53
C THR A 294 -1.35 -38.82 2.12
N PRO A 295 -1.01 -40.00 2.70
CA PRO A 295 0.33 -40.25 3.20
C PRO A 295 1.42 -40.03 2.13
N GLY A 296 2.34 -39.10 2.38
CA GLY A 296 3.38 -38.70 1.42
C GLY A 296 2.87 -37.90 0.22
N GLY A 297 1.60 -37.52 0.21
CA GLY A 297 0.97 -36.76 -0.86
C GLY A 297 1.49 -35.33 -0.93
N LYS A 298 1.72 -34.85 -2.16
CA LYS A 298 2.17 -33.50 -2.44
C LYS A 298 1.43 -32.95 -3.65
N VAL A 299 1.01 -31.69 -3.56
CA VAL A 299 0.27 -31.00 -4.60
C VAL A 299 1.06 -29.86 -5.20
N LEU A 300 1.11 -29.82 -6.53
CA LEU A 300 1.48 -28.63 -7.28
C LEU A 300 0.23 -27.86 -7.67
N VAL A 301 0.10 -26.64 -7.17
CA VAL A 301 -0.90 -25.67 -7.62
C VAL A 301 -0.24 -24.67 -8.57
N HIS A 302 -0.56 -24.73 -9.86
CA HIS A 302 0.12 -23.89 -10.85
C HIS A 302 -0.85 -23.06 -11.70
N CYS A 303 -0.31 -22.00 -12.30
CA CYS A 303 -0.96 -21.29 -13.40
C CYS A 303 0.10 -20.99 -14.48
N ALA A 304 -0.10 -19.96 -15.31
CA ALA A 304 0.89 -19.63 -16.34
C ALA A 304 2.23 -19.15 -15.73
N MET A 305 2.17 -18.24 -14.76
CA MET A 305 3.36 -17.65 -14.11
C MET A 305 3.53 -18.08 -12.64
N GLY A 306 2.54 -18.80 -12.10
CA GLY A 306 2.51 -19.17 -10.69
C GLY A 306 2.43 -17.97 -9.71
N LEU A 307 1.84 -16.85 -10.14
CA LEU A 307 1.79 -15.60 -9.37
C LEU A 307 0.38 -15.19 -8.91
N SER A 308 -0.64 -15.36 -9.75
CA SER A 308 -1.99 -14.81 -9.51
C SER A 308 -2.98 -15.93 -9.19
N ARG A 309 -3.55 -16.59 -10.21
CA ARG A 309 -4.57 -17.65 -10.05
C ARG A 309 -4.18 -18.76 -9.06
N SER A 310 -2.97 -19.29 -9.17
CA SER A 310 -2.49 -20.38 -8.33
C SER A 310 -2.35 -19.96 -6.86
N SER A 311 -1.76 -18.79 -6.60
CA SER A 311 -1.67 -18.28 -5.24
C SER A 311 -3.03 -17.94 -4.67
N THR A 312 -3.96 -17.43 -5.49
CA THR A 312 -5.33 -17.17 -5.04
C THR A 312 -5.99 -18.45 -4.50
N LEU A 313 -5.89 -19.56 -5.22
CA LEU A 313 -6.48 -20.83 -4.78
C LEU A 313 -5.78 -21.41 -3.54
N VAL A 314 -4.45 -21.27 -3.42
CA VAL A 314 -3.73 -21.68 -2.21
C VAL A 314 -4.12 -20.81 -1.00
N LEU A 315 -4.21 -19.49 -1.16
CA LEU A 315 -4.66 -18.60 -0.09
C LEU A 315 -6.08 -18.94 0.37
N ALA A 316 -6.99 -19.19 -0.58
CA ALA A 316 -8.35 -19.63 -0.26
C ALA A 316 -8.37 -20.95 0.52
N TYR A 317 -7.54 -21.93 0.13
CA TYR A 317 -7.39 -23.18 0.87
C TYR A 317 -6.97 -22.94 2.33
N LEU A 318 -5.95 -22.10 2.59
CA LEU A 318 -5.51 -21.81 3.95
C LEU A 318 -6.61 -21.17 4.80
N MET A 319 -7.42 -20.30 4.19
CA MET A 319 -8.54 -19.68 4.88
C MET A 319 -9.66 -20.69 5.20
N ILE A 320 -10.01 -21.54 4.23
CA ILE A 320 -11.12 -22.48 4.34
C ILE A 320 -10.78 -23.65 5.27
N GLU A 321 -9.63 -24.29 5.05
CA GLU A 321 -9.25 -25.55 5.71
C GLU A 321 -8.42 -25.32 6.98
N GLU A 322 -7.51 -24.34 6.96
CA GLU A 322 -6.66 -24.04 8.13
C GLU A 322 -7.19 -22.89 8.99
N LYS A 323 -8.38 -22.35 8.67
CA LYS A 323 -9.07 -21.28 9.42
C LYS A 323 -8.25 -20.00 9.59
N MET A 324 -7.35 -19.73 8.65
CA MET A 324 -6.56 -18.51 8.65
C MET A 324 -7.38 -17.32 8.16
N THR A 325 -7.09 -16.16 8.71
CA THR A 325 -7.47 -14.88 8.09
C THR A 325 -6.70 -14.71 6.78
N LEU A 326 -7.20 -13.85 5.88
CA LEU A 326 -6.48 -13.54 4.63
C LEU A 326 -5.07 -12.96 4.89
N ALA A 327 -4.91 -12.14 5.93
CA ALA A 327 -3.62 -11.56 6.31
C ALA A 327 -2.62 -12.63 6.78
N GLU A 328 -3.08 -13.61 7.57
CA GLU A 328 -2.28 -14.75 8.01
C GLU A 328 -1.91 -15.65 6.84
N ALA A 329 -2.86 -15.95 5.94
CA ALA A 329 -2.62 -16.74 4.74
C ALA A 329 -1.54 -16.11 3.84
N ILE A 330 -1.60 -14.80 3.60
CA ILE A 330 -0.57 -14.07 2.85
C ILE A 330 0.78 -14.14 3.58
N SER A 331 0.79 -13.88 4.89
CA SER A 331 2.01 -13.88 5.69
C SER A 331 2.68 -15.26 5.75
N ALA A 332 1.90 -16.32 5.60
CA ALA A 332 2.41 -17.69 5.55
C ALA A 332 3.01 -18.08 4.20
N VAL A 333 2.54 -17.50 3.08
CA VAL A 333 2.95 -17.89 1.72
C VAL A 333 4.00 -16.94 1.14
N ALA A 334 3.82 -15.62 1.30
CA ALA A 334 4.65 -14.60 0.66
C ALA A 334 6.16 -14.73 0.92
N PRO A 335 6.63 -15.12 2.13
CA PRO A 335 8.07 -15.30 2.37
C PRO A 335 8.72 -16.42 1.55
N TYR A 336 7.95 -17.41 1.12
CA TYR A 336 8.46 -18.58 0.40
C TYR A 336 8.33 -18.43 -1.11
N ARG A 337 7.31 -17.70 -1.58
CA ARG A 337 7.11 -17.44 -2.99
C ARG A 337 6.54 -16.05 -3.23
N ASN A 338 7.05 -15.38 -4.27
CA ASN A 338 6.43 -14.16 -4.77
C ASN A 338 5.01 -14.44 -5.28
N ILE A 339 4.01 -13.85 -4.63
CA ILE A 339 2.59 -13.95 -4.99
C ILE A 339 2.04 -12.57 -5.33
N CYS A 340 1.16 -12.52 -6.32
CA CYS A 340 0.50 -11.31 -6.78
C CYS A 340 -0.86 -11.68 -7.39
N PRO A 341 -1.87 -12.05 -6.58
CA PRO A 341 -3.25 -12.09 -7.01
C PRO A 341 -3.62 -10.77 -7.69
N ASN A 342 -4.29 -10.84 -8.84
CA ASN A 342 -4.79 -9.62 -9.46
C ASN A 342 -5.82 -8.90 -8.53
N PRO A 343 -6.08 -7.60 -8.71
CA PRO A 343 -6.94 -6.84 -7.80
C PRO A 343 -8.35 -7.43 -7.61
N GLY A 344 -8.95 -7.96 -8.68
CA GLY A 344 -10.28 -8.58 -8.61
C GLY A 344 -10.29 -9.87 -7.79
N PHE A 345 -9.23 -10.67 -7.89
CA PHE A 345 -9.07 -11.87 -7.07
C PHE A 345 -8.79 -11.54 -5.60
N LEU A 346 -8.04 -10.48 -5.34
CA LEU A 346 -7.79 -10.05 -3.98
C LEU A 346 -9.08 -9.56 -3.31
N GLU A 347 -9.95 -8.84 -4.03
CA GLU A 347 -11.30 -8.50 -3.52
C GLU A 347 -12.17 -9.74 -3.26
N GLN A 348 -12.10 -10.76 -4.13
CA GLN A 348 -12.81 -12.02 -3.89
C GLN A 348 -12.29 -12.77 -2.65
N LEU A 349 -10.97 -12.77 -2.42
CA LEU A 349 -10.38 -13.30 -1.19
C LEU A 349 -10.81 -12.50 0.05
N ARG A 350 -10.85 -11.16 -0.04
CA ARG A 350 -11.38 -10.33 1.06
C ARG A 350 -12.83 -10.64 1.37
N THR A 351 -13.64 -10.86 0.33
CA THR A 351 -15.04 -11.26 0.46
C THR A 351 -15.16 -12.61 1.17
N LEU A 352 -14.33 -13.59 0.80
CA LEU A 352 -14.25 -14.89 1.47
C LEU A 352 -13.87 -14.73 2.95
N ASP A 353 -12.87 -13.90 3.25
CA ASP A 353 -12.40 -13.65 4.62
C ASP A 353 -13.54 -13.11 5.50
N ILE A 354 -14.23 -12.06 5.05
CA ILE A 354 -15.39 -11.49 5.74
C ILE A 354 -16.47 -12.55 5.99
N GLN A 355 -16.77 -13.38 4.98
CA GLN A 355 -17.78 -14.44 5.09
C GLN A 355 -17.39 -15.50 6.14
N LEU A 356 -16.14 -15.95 6.15
CA LEU A 356 -15.65 -16.96 7.10
C LEU A 356 -15.67 -16.42 8.53
N GLN A 357 -15.26 -15.16 8.73
CA GLN A 357 -15.21 -14.54 10.06
C GLN A 357 -16.61 -14.29 10.64
N ASN A 358 -17.58 -13.95 9.79
CA ASN A 358 -18.98 -13.84 10.21
C ASN A 358 -19.58 -15.19 10.59
N ARG A 359 -19.20 -16.29 9.92
CA ARG A 359 -19.65 -17.65 10.28
C ARG A 359 -19.09 -18.11 11.62
N CYS A 360 -17.80 -17.86 11.89
CA CYS A 360 -17.18 -18.18 13.18
C CYS A 360 -17.74 -17.35 14.35
N SER A 361 -18.30 -16.17 14.07
CA SER A 361 -18.91 -15.32 15.11
C SER A 361 -20.36 -15.72 15.45
N ALA A 362 -20.99 -16.60 14.65
CA ALA A 362 -22.40 -16.98 14.77
C ALA A 362 -22.62 -18.38 15.40
N THR A 363 -21.52 -19.07 15.72
CA THR A 363 -21.47 -20.37 16.42
C THR A 363 -20.87 -20.17 17.80
#